data_AF-A0A4Q2UN64-F1
#
_entry.id   AF-A0A4Q2UN64-F1
#
_cell.length_a   1.000
_cell.length_b   1.000
_cell.length_c   1.000
_cell.angle_alpha   90.00
_cell.angle_beta   90.00
_cell.angle_gamma   90.00
#
_symmetry.space_group_name_H-M   'P 1'
#
loop_
_entity.id
_entity.type
_entity.pdbx_description
1 polymer ?
#
loop_
_entity_poly.entity_id
_entity_poly.type
_entity_poly.pdbx_seq_one_letter_code
_entity_poly.pdbx_strand_id
1 'polypeptide(L)'
;MSTTINPALTQALGSGLAGALALNVLHETVRQFVPNAPRADVLGMRSIQKGYRKAGEQPPTGNALYGQAMLGDIISNGLYYSLAGLSDRQPVVAGGVLGLLAGVGAVTLPGPMGLGEAPTNRTSATVAMTVGWYLFGGLVTGVVLDRWKKS
;
A
#
# COMPACT_ATOMS: atom_id res chain seq x y z
N MET A 1 -10.76 -33.40 -0.23
CA MET A 1 -11.07 -32.45 -1.32
C MET A 1 -9.91 -31.47 -1.37
N SER A 2 -8.91 -31.75 -2.22
CA SER A 2 -7.73 -30.88 -2.33
C SER A 2 -8.09 -29.69 -3.18
N THR A 3 -8.26 -28.52 -2.57
CA THR A 3 -8.47 -27.27 -3.30
C THR A 3 -7.18 -26.93 -4.03
N THR A 4 -7.05 -27.34 -5.29
CA THR A 4 -5.96 -26.87 -6.15
C THR A 4 -6.18 -25.38 -6.37
N ILE A 5 -5.42 -24.54 -5.67
CA ILE A 5 -5.52 -23.08 -5.81
C ILE A 5 -5.15 -22.71 -7.25
N ASN A 6 -5.97 -21.89 -7.90
CA ASN A 6 -5.75 -21.43 -9.27
C ASN A 6 -4.37 -20.72 -9.36
N PRO A 7 -3.46 -21.15 -10.24
CA PRO A 7 -2.12 -20.57 -10.35
C PRO A 7 -2.16 -19.07 -10.66
N ALA A 8 -3.13 -18.59 -11.45
CA ALA A 8 -3.28 -17.16 -11.73
C ALA A 8 -3.63 -16.36 -10.48
N LEU A 9 -4.47 -16.91 -9.59
CA LEU A 9 -4.83 -16.27 -8.33
C LEU A 9 -3.62 -16.22 -7.39
N THR A 10 -2.87 -17.32 -7.27
CA THR A 10 -1.65 -17.35 -6.45
C THR A 10 -0.60 -16.37 -6.96
N GLN A 11 -0.42 -16.29 -8.28
CA GLN A 11 0.50 -15.34 -8.90
C GLN A 11 0.08 -13.89 -8.66
N ALA A 12 -1.21 -13.57 -8.81
CA ALA A 12 -1.76 -12.25 -8.55
C ALA A 12 -1.57 -11.84 -7.09
N LEU A 13 -1.95 -12.69 -6.14
CA LEU A 13 -1.81 -12.42 -4.71
C LEU A 13 -0.34 -12.31 -4.29
N GLY A 14 0.52 -13.22 -4.75
CA GLY A 14 1.93 -13.22 -4.38
C GLY A 14 2.70 -12.03 -4.98
N SER A 15 2.39 -11.63 -6.22
CA SER A 15 3.00 -10.43 -6.83
C SER A 15 2.50 -9.14 -6.17
N GLY A 16 1.21 -9.06 -5.84
CA GLY A 16 0.66 -7.93 -5.08
C GLY A 16 1.30 -7.78 -3.70
N LEU A 17 1.48 -8.90 -2.98
CA LEU A 17 2.20 -8.92 -1.71
C LEU A 17 3.65 -8.45 -1.86
N ALA A 18 4.36 -8.89 -2.92
CA ALA A 18 5.72 -8.44 -3.19
C ALA A 18 5.80 -6.91 -3.38
N GLY A 19 4.86 -6.33 -4.11
CA GLY A 19 4.77 -4.87 -4.27
C GLY A 19 4.46 -4.14 -2.96
N ALA A 20 3.54 -4.67 -2.15
CA ALA A 20 3.18 -4.08 -0.85
C ALA A 20 4.34 -4.12 0.15
N LEU A 21 5.11 -5.21 0.17
CA LEU A 21 6.32 -5.32 0.98
C LEU A 21 7.40 -4.35 0.49
N ALA A 22 7.62 -4.26 -0.82
CA ALA A 22 8.58 -3.32 -1.39
C ALA A 22 8.23 -1.86 -1.07
N LEU A 23 6.94 -1.50 -1.16
CA LEU A 23 6.43 -0.20 -0.73
C LEU A 23 6.72 0.08 0.75
N ASN A 24 6.42 -0.86 1.64
CA ASN A 24 6.64 -0.70 3.08
C ASN A 24 8.12 -0.59 3.45
N VAL A 25 8.98 -1.41 2.83
CA VAL A 25 10.44 -1.33 3.00
C VAL A 25 10.95 0.04 2.55
N LEU A 26 10.47 0.53 1.41
CA LEU A 26 10.84 1.86 0.91
C LEU A 26 10.41 2.97 1.87
N HIS A 27 9.16 2.93 2.35
CA HIS A 27 8.64 3.88 3.35
C HIS A 27 9.52 3.92 4.59
N GLU A 28 9.75 2.76 5.21
CA GLU A 28 10.48 2.67 6.47
C GLU A 28 11.95 3.06 6.29
N THR A 29 12.58 2.65 5.17
CA THR A 29 13.95 3.07 4.85
C THR A 29 14.04 4.58 4.71
N VAL A 30 13.20 5.20 3.86
CA VAL A 30 13.28 6.65 3.64
C VAL A 30 12.95 7.43 4.91
N ARG A 31 11.99 6.95 5.71
CA ARG A 31 11.65 7.56 7.01
C ARG A 31 12.83 7.62 7.97
N GLN A 32 13.74 6.64 7.95
CA GLN A 32 14.92 6.63 8.82
C GLN A 32 15.97 7.66 8.42
N PHE A 33 16.03 8.05 7.13
CA PHE A 33 17.06 8.94 6.60
C PHE A 33 16.56 10.35 6.23
N VAL A 34 15.27 10.53 5.97
CA VAL A 34 14.69 11.79 5.48
C VAL A 34 13.73 12.37 6.52
N PRO A 35 14.09 13.48 7.20
CA PRO A 35 13.28 14.08 8.27
C PRO A 35 11.85 14.46 7.86
N ASN A 36 11.65 14.80 6.58
CA ASN A 36 10.36 15.24 6.01
C ASN A 36 9.67 14.16 5.17
N ALA A 37 10.04 12.89 5.34
CA ALA A 37 9.39 11.77 4.68
C ALA A 37 7.89 11.74 4.98
N PRO A 38 7.02 11.45 3.98
CA PRO A 38 5.61 11.21 4.21
C PRO A 38 5.38 10.16 5.30
N ARG A 39 4.45 10.46 6.21
CA ARG A 39 4.13 9.66 7.40
C ARG A 39 2.84 8.88 7.20
N ALA A 40 2.86 7.93 6.27
CA ALA A 40 1.74 7.04 5.98
C ALA A 40 1.34 6.18 7.20
N ASP A 41 2.31 5.85 8.06
CA ASP A 41 2.10 5.16 9.34
C ASP A 41 1.09 5.91 10.24
N VAL A 42 1.23 7.22 10.33
CA VAL A 42 0.33 8.06 11.15
C VAL A 42 -1.09 8.03 10.61
N LEU A 43 -1.27 7.98 9.30
CA LEU A 43 -2.57 7.86 8.65
C LEU A 43 -3.22 6.51 8.94
N GLY A 44 -2.47 5.41 8.81
CA GLY A 44 -2.95 4.07 9.16
C GLY A 44 -3.39 4.00 10.61
N MET A 45 -2.57 4.51 11.54
CA MET A 45 -2.92 4.54 12.97
C MET A 45 -4.18 5.36 13.25
N ARG A 46 -4.35 6.53 12.62
CA ARG A 46 -5.57 7.35 12.77
C ARG A 46 -6.81 6.63 12.23
N SER A 47 -6.68 5.92 11.11
CA SER A 47 -7.77 5.12 10.53
C SER A 47 -8.22 4.00 11.47
N ILE A 48 -7.25 3.25 12.02
CA ILE A 48 -7.54 2.20 13.01
C ILE A 48 -8.21 2.80 14.25
N GLN A 49 -7.65 3.86 14.82
CA GLN A 49 -8.23 4.54 15.98
C GLN A 49 -9.66 5.01 15.73
N LYS A 50 -9.93 5.58 14.55
CA LYS A 50 -11.27 6.01 14.15
C LYS A 50 -12.25 4.84 14.06
N GLY A 51 -11.79 3.69 13.53
CA GLY A 51 -12.57 2.45 13.46
C GLY A 51 -13.01 1.95 14.84
N TYR A 52 -12.06 1.79 15.76
CA TYR A 52 -12.33 1.39 17.15
C TYR A 52 -13.33 2.33 17.83
N ARG A 53 -13.11 3.64 17.74
CA ARG A 53 -14.03 4.64 18.33
C ARG A 53 -15.44 4.55 17.75
N LYS A 54 -15.58 4.26 16.45
CA LYS A 54 -16.88 4.07 15.80
C LYS A 54 -17.58 2.80 16.27
N ALA A 55 -16.82 1.77 16.63
CA ALA A 55 -17.33 0.53 17.22
C ALA A 55 -17.65 0.66 18.72
N GLY A 56 -17.39 1.81 19.34
CA GLY A 56 -17.54 1.99 20.78
C GLY A 56 -16.42 1.34 21.61
N GLU A 57 -15.32 0.95 20.97
CA GLU A 57 -14.18 0.29 21.60
C GLU A 57 -13.00 1.25 21.81
N GLN A 58 -12.12 0.90 22.76
CA GLN A 58 -10.87 1.62 22.97
C GLN A 58 -9.80 1.12 22.00
N PRO A 59 -9.15 2.02 21.23
CA PRO A 59 -8.12 1.60 20.31
C PRO A 59 -6.85 1.15 21.06
N PRO A 60 -6.09 0.22 20.48
CA PRO A 60 -4.75 -0.09 20.97
C PRO A 60 -3.84 1.14 20.89
N THR A 61 -2.74 1.12 21.64
CA THR A 61 -1.78 2.21 21.72
C THR A 61 -0.35 1.74 21.43
N GLY A 62 0.55 2.69 21.19
CA GLY A 62 1.98 2.41 20.99
C GLY A 62 2.25 1.40 19.87
N ASN A 63 3.11 0.43 20.15
CA ASN A 63 3.59 -0.56 19.18
C ASN A 63 2.48 -1.47 18.65
N ALA A 64 1.46 -1.77 19.45
CA ALA A 64 0.34 -2.59 19.00
C ALA A 64 -0.47 -1.88 17.90
N LEU A 65 -0.74 -0.59 18.09
CA LEU A 65 -1.42 0.24 17.08
C LEU A 65 -0.57 0.37 15.81
N TYR A 66 0.72 0.59 15.96
CA TYR A 66 1.66 0.68 14.83
C TYR A 66 1.70 -0.64 14.03
N GLY A 67 1.82 -1.78 14.72
CA GLY A 67 1.85 -3.10 14.09
C GLY A 67 0.54 -3.41 13.35
N GLN A 68 -0.61 -3.06 13.93
CA GLN A 68 -1.91 -3.21 13.26
C GLN A 68 -2.01 -2.33 12.00
N ALA A 69 -1.55 -1.08 12.07
CA ALA A 69 -1.54 -0.19 10.93
C ALA A 69 -0.64 -0.72 9.80
N MET A 70 0.57 -1.19 10.13
CA MET A 70 1.51 -1.78 9.16
C MET A 70 0.95 -3.05 8.52
N LEU A 71 0.38 -3.95 9.33
CA LEU A 71 -0.24 -5.17 8.81
C LEU A 71 -1.43 -4.86 7.90
N GLY A 72 -2.29 -3.92 8.32
CA GLY A 72 -3.41 -3.46 7.53
C GLY A 72 -2.98 -2.84 6.20
N ASP A 73 -1.90 -2.06 6.19
CA ASP A 73 -1.33 -1.47 4.99
C ASP A 73 -0.77 -2.55 4.02
N ILE A 74 0.01 -3.50 4.53
CA ILE A 74 0.56 -4.60 3.72
C ILE A 74 -0.58 -5.43 3.09
N ILE A 75 -1.60 -5.80 3.87
CA ILE A 75 -2.73 -6.59 3.36
C ILE A 75 -3.53 -5.78 2.35
N SER A 76 -3.86 -4.52 2.67
CA SER A 76 -4.70 -3.67 1.82
C SER A 76 -4.02 -3.37 0.49
N ASN A 77 -2.74 -2.97 0.52
CA ASN A 77 -1.95 -2.74 -0.69
C ASN A 77 -1.67 -4.03 -1.44
N GLY A 78 -1.43 -5.15 -0.74
CA GLY A 78 -1.20 -6.44 -1.37
C GLY A 78 -2.42 -6.92 -2.18
N LEU A 79 -3.61 -6.82 -1.59
CA LEU A 79 -4.87 -7.10 -2.27
C LEU A 79 -5.14 -6.12 -3.40
N TYR A 80 -4.93 -4.82 -3.17
CA TYR A 80 -5.12 -3.80 -4.20
C TYR A 80 -4.20 -4.03 -5.41
N TYR A 81 -2.91 -4.30 -5.18
CA TYR A 81 -1.96 -4.56 -6.25
C TYR A 81 -2.17 -5.92 -6.93
N SER A 82 -2.77 -6.90 -6.26
CA SER A 82 -3.15 -8.17 -6.90
C SER A 82 -4.11 -7.97 -8.08
N LEU A 83 -4.83 -6.84 -8.15
CA LEU A 83 -5.64 -6.46 -9.30
C LEU A 83 -4.83 -6.32 -10.60
N ALA A 84 -3.50 -6.14 -10.53
CA ALA A 84 -2.62 -6.20 -11.69
C ALA A 84 -2.71 -7.57 -12.41
N GLY A 85 -3.09 -8.62 -11.67
CA GLY A 85 -3.38 -9.96 -12.18
C GLY A 85 -4.45 -10.00 -13.27
N LEU A 86 -5.36 -9.03 -13.28
CA LEU A 86 -6.43 -8.90 -14.29
C LEU A 86 -5.88 -8.52 -15.68
N SER A 87 -4.64 -8.03 -15.77
CA SER A 87 -3.97 -7.73 -17.04
C SER A 87 -3.16 -8.94 -17.51
N ASP A 88 -3.54 -9.49 -18.66
CA ASP A 88 -2.85 -10.65 -19.24
C ASP A 88 -1.62 -10.27 -20.06
N ARG A 89 -1.66 -9.11 -20.73
CA ARG A 89 -0.63 -8.74 -21.71
C ARG A 89 0.36 -7.72 -21.20
N GLN A 90 -0.01 -6.91 -20.22
CA GLN A 90 0.84 -5.81 -19.74
C GLN A 90 0.82 -5.70 -18.21
N PRO A 91 1.38 -6.69 -17.48
CA PRO A 91 1.38 -6.70 -16.01
C PRO A 91 2.12 -5.49 -15.41
N VAL A 92 3.25 -5.08 -16.03
CA VAL A 92 4.04 -3.92 -15.58
C VAL A 92 3.27 -2.61 -15.69
N VAL A 93 2.58 -2.41 -16.83
CA VAL A 93 1.75 -1.22 -17.05
C VAL A 93 0.57 -1.21 -16.08
N ALA A 94 -0.11 -2.34 -15.91
CA ALA A 94 -1.23 -2.46 -14.97
C ALA A 94 -0.80 -2.16 -13.53
N GLY A 95 0.32 -2.73 -13.09
CA GLY A 95 0.92 -2.43 -11.79
C GLY A 95 1.27 -0.95 -11.63
N GLY A 96 1.90 -0.33 -12.64
CA GLY A 96 2.21 1.10 -12.63
C GLY A 96 0.98 1.99 -12.54
N VAL A 97 -0.08 1.69 -13.30
CA VAL A 97 -1.36 2.43 -13.25
C VAL A 97 -2.00 2.31 -11.88
N LEU A 98 -2.07 1.10 -11.31
CA LEU A 98 -2.57 0.90 -9.95
C LEU A 98 -1.72 1.66 -8.93
N GLY A 99 -0.40 1.64 -9.07
CA GLY A 99 0.52 2.42 -8.24
C GLY A 99 0.25 3.92 -8.28
N LEU A 100 0.05 4.50 -9.47
CA LEU A 100 -0.32 5.91 -9.62
C LEU A 100 -1.66 6.22 -8.94
N LEU A 101 -2.68 5.39 -9.19
CA LEU A 101 -4.01 5.58 -8.60
C LEU A 101 -3.95 5.51 -7.06
N ALA A 102 -3.23 4.53 -6.51
CA ALA A 102 -3.03 4.41 -5.07
C ALA A 102 -2.28 5.62 -4.50
N GLY A 103 -1.23 6.08 -5.19
CA GLY A 103 -0.46 7.25 -4.79
C GLY A 103 -1.29 8.53 -4.75
N VAL A 104 -2.08 8.77 -5.79
CA VAL A 104 -3.03 9.91 -5.83
C VAL A 104 -4.07 9.78 -4.73
N GLY A 105 -4.62 8.58 -4.53
CA GLY A 105 -5.57 8.31 -3.44
C GLY A 105 -4.98 8.59 -2.07
N ALA A 106 -3.74 8.16 -1.82
CA ALA A 106 -3.04 8.36 -0.54
C ALA A 106 -2.76 9.85 -0.22
N VAL A 107 -2.72 10.70 -1.25
CA VAL A 107 -2.57 12.15 -1.09
C VAL A 107 -3.91 12.86 -0.92
N THR A 108 -4.96 12.40 -1.62
CA THR A 108 -6.23 13.15 -1.76
C THR A 108 -7.35 12.66 -0.83
N LEU A 109 -7.37 11.39 -0.44
CA LEU A 109 -8.42 10.79 0.42
C LEU A 109 -8.32 11.12 1.92
N PRO A 110 -7.14 11.34 2.53
CA PRO A 110 -7.05 11.59 3.97
C PRO A 110 -7.90 12.73 4.51
N GLY A 111 -7.97 13.84 3.78
CA GLY A 111 -8.74 15.03 4.15
C GLY A 111 -10.24 14.75 4.25
N PRO A 112 -10.89 14.32 3.15
CA PRO A 112 -12.30 13.93 3.14
C PRO A 112 -12.65 12.85 4.18
N MET A 113 -11.71 11.96 4.50
CA MET A 113 -11.89 10.92 5.52
C MET A 113 -11.74 11.43 6.96
N GLY A 114 -11.42 12.71 7.18
CA GLY A 114 -11.19 13.28 8.51
C GLY A 114 -9.95 12.71 9.21
N LEU A 115 -8.96 12.25 8.43
CA LEU A 115 -7.70 11.71 8.94
C LEU A 115 -6.58 12.76 8.95
N GLY A 116 -6.82 13.91 8.31
CA GLY A 116 -5.89 15.03 8.16
C GLY A 116 -4.89 14.81 7.02
N GLU A 117 -4.47 15.91 6.38
CA GLU A 117 -3.70 15.87 5.11
C GLU A 117 -2.19 16.06 5.31
N ALA A 118 -1.79 16.67 6.42
CA ALA A 118 -0.40 16.97 6.74
C ALA A 118 0.59 15.78 6.76
N PRO A 119 0.19 14.51 6.97
CA PRO A 119 1.14 13.39 6.95
C PRO A 119 1.61 12.98 5.53
N THR A 120 0.80 13.18 4.48
CA THR A 120 1.14 12.78 3.09
C THR A 120 1.12 13.92 2.07
N ASN A 121 0.59 15.09 2.43
CA ASN A 121 0.40 16.21 1.50
C ASN A 121 0.90 17.56 2.10
N ARG A 122 1.94 17.53 2.93
CA ARG A 122 2.47 18.76 3.56
C ARG A 122 3.15 19.70 2.56
N THR A 123 3.86 19.13 1.59
CA THR A 123 4.64 19.85 0.59
C THR A 123 4.55 19.15 -0.75
N SER A 124 4.87 19.84 -1.84
CA SER A 124 4.98 19.22 -3.17
C SER A 124 5.95 18.05 -3.20
N ALA A 125 7.04 18.12 -2.42
CA ALA A 125 7.98 17.02 -2.26
C ALA A 125 7.34 15.80 -1.56
N THR A 126 6.53 16.02 -0.52
CA THR A 126 5.79 14.95 0.18
C THR A 126 4.76 14.28 -0.74
N VAL A 127 4.09 15.06 -1.59
CA VAL A 127 3.18 14.53 -2.61
C VAL A 127 3.93 13.67 -3.62
N ALA A 128 5.00 14.21 -4.20
CA ALA A 128 5.79 13.50 -5.21
C ALA A 128 6.39 12.21 -4.64
N MET A 129 6.89 12.24 -3.40
CA MET A 129 7.36 11.04 -2.70
C MET A 129 6.24 10.03 -2.52
N THR A 130 5.08 10.43 -2.00
CA THR A 130 3.94 9.52 -1.80
C THR A 130 3.54 8.86 -3.11
N VAL A 131 3.30 9.64 -4.17
CA VAL A 131 2.94 9.09 -5.48
C VAL A 131 4.04 8.19 -6.04
N GLY A 132 5.31 8.61 -5.91
CA GLY A 132 6.46 7.86 -6.38
C GLY A 132 6.63 6.51 -5.67
N TRP A 133 6.37 6.44 -4.37
CA TRP A 133 6.46 5.22 -3.59
C TRP A 133 5.39 4.21 -3.98
N TYR A 134 4.12 4.65 -4.11
CA TYR A 134 3.05 3.77 -4.58
C TYR A 134 3.26 3.35 -6.04
N LEU A 135 3.79 4.21 -6.91
CA LEU A 135 4.22 3.81 -8.25
C LEU A 135 5.30 2.72 -8.19
N PHE A 136 6.31 2.87 -7.33
CA PHE A 136 7.36 1.87 -7.15
C PHE A 136 6.78 0.51 -6.71
N GLY A 137 5.91 0.46 -5.71
CA GLY A 137 5.24 -0.77 -5.28
C GLY A 137 4.41 -1.43 -6.40
N GLY A 138 3.71 -0.61 -7.19
CA GLY A 138 2.96 -1.06 -8.37
C GLY A 138 3.86 -1.64 -9.47
N LEU A 139 4.98 -0.99 -9.77
CA LEU A 139 5.95 -1.48 -10.75
C LEU A 139 6.60 -2.80 -10.31
N VAL A 140 6.96 -2.93 -9.01
CA VAL A 140 7.49 -4.18 -8.45
C VAL A 140 6.47 -5.30 -8.62
N THR A 141 5.20 -5.05 -8.30
CA THR A 141 4.11 -6.02 -8.53
C THR A 141 4.08 -6.48 -9.97
N GLY A 142 4.04 -5.53 -10.91
CA GLY A 142 3.92 -5.84 -12.33
C GLY A 142 5.14 -6.60 -12.88
N VAL A 143 6.35 -6.29 -12.41
CA VAL A 143 7.57 -7.02 -12.79
C VAL A 143 7.55 -8.45 -12.24
N VAL A 144 7.20 -8.65 -10.97
CA VAL A 144 7.11 -9.99 -10.37
C VAL A 144 6.07 -10.83 -11.08
N LEU A 145 4.89 -10.25 -11.36
CA LEU A 145 3.81 -10.92 -12.08
C LEU A 145 4.20 -11.29 -13.51
N ASP A 146 4.84 -10.39 -14.26
CA ASP A 146 5.33 -10.66 -15.61
C ASP A 146 6.35 -11.80 -15.64
N ARG A 147 7.23 -11.87 -14.63
CA ARG A 147 8.21 -12.95 -14.50
C ARG A 147 7.55 -14.30 -14.19
N TRP A 148 6.55 -14.33 -13.31
CA TRP A 148 5.84 -15.55 -12.97
C TRP A 148 4.92 -16.06 -14.09
N LYS A 149 4.32 -15.17 -14.89
CA LYS A 149 3.53 -15.57 -16.07
C LYS A 149 4.38 -16.19 -17.19
N LYS A 150 5.70 -15.92 -17.19
CA LYS A 150 6.67 -16.44 -18.18
C LYS A 150 7.39 -17.72 -17.73
N SER A 151 7.24 -18.11 -16.46
CA SER A 151 7.82 -19.32 -15.89
C SER A 151 6.88 -20.50 -16.02
#